data_AF-A0A218PSF3-F1
#
_entry.id   AF-A0A218PSF3-F1
#
_cell.length_a   1.000
_cell.length_b   1.000
_cell.length_c   1.000
_cell.angle_alpha   90.00
_cell.angle_beta   90.00
_cell.angle_gamma   90.00
#
_symmetry.space_group_name_H-M   'P 1'
#
loop_
_entity.id
_entity.type
_entity.pdbx_description
1 polymer ?
#
loop_
_entity_poly.entity_id
_entity_poly.type
_entity_poly.pdbx_seq_one_letter_code
_entity_poly.pdbx_strand_id
1 'polypeptide(L)'
;MTSATLFGLCGSILIGLGLFELITDPHPLRKILGFNLLGGGVFLVLGVVARRGAAAGYFGDPVPQALVITGIVVAFSATALAVALVVRLSEVSGSVSLTFQSSEQPHSDGAEG
;
A
#
# COMPACT_ATOMS: atom_id res chain seq x y z
N MET A 1 -26.90 -1.45 12.75
CA MET A 1 -25.61 -0.99 12.20
C MET A 1 -25.91 0.01 11.09
N THR A 2 -25.45 1.25 11.19
CA THR A 2 -25.60 2.20 10.08
C THR A 2 -24.57 1.87 9.00
N SER A 3 -24.90 2.12 7.73
CA SER A 3 -23.98 1.85 6.62
C SER A 3 -22.64 2.56 6.81
N ALA A 4 -22.65 3.76 7.41
CA ALA A 4 -21.44 4.51 7.73
C ALA A 4 -20.51 3.75 8.69
N THR A 5 -21.04 3.12 9.74
CA THR A 5 -20.22 2.33 10.69
C THR A 5 -19.65 1.08 10.02
N LEU A 6 -20.42 0.40 9.17
CA LEU A 6 -19.94 -0.79 8.45
C LEU A 6 -18.79 -0.45 7.49
N PHE A 7 -18.97 0.57 6.66
CA PHE A 7 -17.95 1.02 5.72
C PHE A 7 -16.72 1.59 6.46
N GLY A 8 -16.92 2.36 7.53
CA GLY A 8 -15.82 2.89 8.35
C GLY A 8 -14.98 1.79 9.01
N LEU A 9 -15.63 0.74 9.55
CA LEU A 9 -14.94 -0.39 10.14
C LEU A 9 -14.20 -1.21 9.07
N CYS A 10 -14.83 -1.46 7.92
CA CYS A 10 -14.20 -2.12 6.79
C CYS A 10 -12.95 -1.35 6.33
N GLY A 11 -13.07 -0.03 6.13
CA GLY A 11 -11.93 0.82 5.75
C GLY A 11 -10.79 0.76 6.78
N SER A 12 -11.12 0.78 8.07
CA SER A 12 -10.13 0.68 9.16
C SER A 12 -9.39 -0.66 9.15
N ILE A 13 -10.10 -1.76 8.89
CA ILE A 13 -9.51 -3.10 8.75
C ILE A 13 -8.57 -3.14 7.54
N LEU A 14 -8.97 -2.59 6.40
CA LEU A 14 -8.14 -2.53 5.19
C LEU A 14 -6.85 -1.73 5.44
N ILE A 15 -6.94 -0.59 6.15
CA ILE A 15 -5.77 0.21 6.55
C ILE A 15 -4.83 -0.62 7.42
N GLY A 16 -5.36 -1.33 8.43
CA GLY A 16 -4.56 -2.17 9.31
C GLY A 16 -3.85 -3.31 8.57
N LEU A 17 -4.56 -4.00 7.67
CA LEU A 17 -3.99 -5.08 6.86
C LEU A 17 -2.94 -4.56 5.87
N GLY A 18 -3.22 -3.44 5.19
CA GLY A 18 -2.26 -2.84 4.25
C GLY A 18 -0.98 -2.38 4.96
N LEU A 19 -1.11 -1.79 6.15
CA LEU A 19 0.04 -1.41 6.97
C LEU A 19 0.84 -2.63 7.46
N PHE A 20 0.15 -3.70 7.87
CA PHE A 20 0.79 -4.95 8.29
C PHE A 20 1.59 -5.58 7.15
N GLU A 21 1.02 -5.67 5.94
CA GLU A 21 1.70 -6.21 4.76
C GLU A 21 2.89 -5.35 4.34
N LEU A 22 2.74 -4.01 4.39
CA LEU A 22 3.81 -3.06 4.08
C LEU A 22 5.02 -3.19 5.02
N ILE A 23 4.80 -3.57 6.28
CA ILE A 23 5.88 -3.72 7.28
C ILE A 23 6.49 -5.13 7.26
N THR A 24 5.68 -6.17 7.10
CA THR A 24 6.10 -7.55 7.36
C THR A 24 6.80 -8.20 6.16
N ASP A 25 6.47 -7.80 4.93
CA ASP A 25 6.95 -8.53 3.75
C ASP A 25 8.19 -7.88 3.07
N PRO A 26 9.26 -8.64 2.79
CA PRO A 26 10.45 -8.15 2.11
C PRO A 26 10.31 -8.09 0.58
N HIS A 27 9.26 -8.70 0.00
CA HIS A 27 9.07 -8.77 -1.44
C HIS A 27 8.39 -7.49 -1.95
N PRO A 28 9.01 -6.79 -2.92
CA PRO A 28 8.54 -5.46 -3.33
C PRO A 28 7.13 -5.47 -3.93
N LEU A 29 6.71 -6.57 -4.60
CA LEU A 29 5.35 -6.68 -5.13
C LEU A 29 4.28 -6.73 -4.02
N ARG A 30 4.53 -7.46 -2.94
CA ARG A 30 3.61 -7.50 -1.78
C ARG A 30 3.57 -6.16 -1.08
N LYS A 31 4.70 -5.45 -1.05
CA LYS A 31 4.79 -4.08 -0.53
C LYS A 31 3.93 -3.10 -1.33
N ILE A 32 3.94 -3.20 -2.67
CA ILE A 32 3.07 -2.42 -3.55
C ILE A 32 1.59 -2.75 -3.30
N LEU A 33 1.25 -4.04 -3.11
CA LEU A 33 -0.11 -4.46 -2.79
C LEU A 33 -0.58 -3.90 -1.43
N GLY A 34 0.24 -4.02 -0.39
CA GLY A 34 -0.04 -3.48 0.94
C GLY A 34 -0.24 -1.97 0.92
N PHE A 35 0.57 -1.24 0.15
CA PHE A 35 0.40 0.20 -0.05
C PHE A 35 -0.94 0.56 -0.72
N ASN A 36 -1.34 -0.19 -1.76
CA ASN A 36 -2.63 0.00 -2.42
C ASN A 36 -3.81 -0.36 -1.51
N LEU A 37 -3.67 -1.38 -0.66
CA LEU A 37 -4.70 -1.79 0.29
C LEU A 37 -4.90 -0.73 1.38
N LEU A 38 -3.80 -0.17 1.88
CA LEU A 38 -3.81 0.95 2.81
C LEU A 38 -4.50 2.17 2.19
N GLY A 39 -4.08 2.57 0.98
CA GLY A 39 -4.70 3.68 0.24
C GLY A 39 -6.18 3.47 -0.02
N GLY A 40 -6.58 2.26 -0.45
CA GLY A 40 -7.98 1.89 -0.67
C GLY A 40 -8.82 1.99 0.60
N GLY A 41 -8.29 1.58 1.75
CA GLY A 41 -8.95 1.75 3.05
C GLY A 41 -9.14 3.22 3.43
N VAL A 42 -8.12 4.07 3.21
CA VAL A 42 -8.23 5.53 3.42
C VAL A 42 -9.29 6.15 2.51
N PHE A 43 -9.32 5.78 1.22
CA PHE A 43 -10.32 6.27 0.28
C PHE A 43 -11.75 5.86 0.68
N LEU A 44 -11.91 4.65 1.20
CA LEU A 44 -13.18 4.16 1.72
C LEU A 44 -13.65 5.01 2.93
N VAL A 45 -12.76 5.28 3.89
CA VAL A 45 -13.07 6.14 5.04
C VAL A 45 -13.45 7.55 4.61
N LEU A 46 -12.70 8.15 3.67
CA LEU A 46 -13.04 9.47 3.12
C LEU A 46 -14.39 9.47 2.40
N GLY A 47 -14.74 8.40 1.68
CA GLY A 47 -16.05 8.24 1.06
C GLY A 47 -17.20 8.17 2.07
N VAL A 48 -16.97 7.54 3.24
CA VAL A 48 -17.94 7.57 4.35
C VAL A 48 -18.12 8.97 4.90
N VAL A 49 -17.02 9.71 5.07
CA VAL A 49 -17.06 11.11 5.53
C VAL A 49 -17.80 11.99 4.52
N ALA A 50 -17.51 11.85 3.22
CA ALA A 50 -18.19 12.58 2.14
C ALA A 50 -19.71 12.41 2.19
N ARG A 51 -20.20 11.20 2.48
CA ARG A 51 -21.64 10.89 2.52
C ARG A 51 -22.32 11.21 3.85
N ARG A 52 -21.60 11.71 4.86
CA ARG A 52 -22.18 11.93 6.20
C ARG A 52 -23.29 12.98 6.21
N GLY A 53 -23.21 13.99 5.34
CA GLY A 53 -24.28 15.00 5.14
C GLY A 53 -25.49 14.48 4.35
N ALA A 54 -25.28 13.50 3.47
CA ALA A 54 -26.35 12.92 2.64
C ALA A 54 -27.40 12.13 3.43
N ALA A 55 -27.00 11.57 4.58
CA ALA A 55 -27.93 10.89 5.49
C ALA A 55 -28.95 11.85 6.14
N ALA A 56 -28.71 13.16 6.11
CA ALA A 56 -29.60 14.20 6.64
C ALA A 56 -30.37 14.97 5.56
N GLY A 57 -30.36 14.50 4.30
CA GLY A 57 -31.06 15.13 3.17
C GLY A 57 -30.29 16.25 2.46
N TYR A 58 -29.05 16.51 2.85
CA TYR A 58 -28.16 17.45 2.16
C TYR A 58 -27.40 16.75 1.02
N PHE A 59 -26.83 17.52 0.09
CA PHE A 59 -25.84 16.96 -0.83
C PHE A 59 -24.60 16.53 -0.03
N GLY A 60 -23.94 15.45 -0.47
CA GLY A 60 -22.68 15.00 0.14
C GLY A 60 -21.59 16.07 0.06
N ASP A 61 -20.60 16.00 0.94
CA ASP A 61 -19.47 16.93 0.94
C ASP A 61 -18.60 16.69 -0.30
N PRO A 62 -18.47 17.68 -1.21
CA PRO A 62 -17.70 17.53 -2.44
C PRO A 62 -16.18 17.48 -2.18
N VAL A 63 -15.69 17.96 -1.03
CA VAL A 63 -14.25 18.07 -0.77
C VAL A 63 -13.60 16.69 -0.58
N PRO A 64 -14.06 15.81 0.35
CA PRO A 64 -13.51 14.47 0.45
C PRO A 64 -13.74 13.63 -0.81
N GLN A 65 -14.83 13.89 -1.56
CA GLN A 65 -15.09 13.22 -2.84
C GLN A 65 -14.03 13.55 -3.89
N ALA A 66 -13.70 14.83 -4.06
CA ALA A 66 -12.66 15.27 -4.98
C ALA A 66 -11.28 14.69 -4.56
N LEU A 67 -10.97 14.72 -3.26
CA LEU A 67 -9.74 14.14 -2.72
C LEU A 67 -9.60 12.65 -3.02
N VAL A 68 -10.69 11.87 -2.99
CA VAL A 68 -10.66 10.44 -3.33
C VAL A 68 -10.35 10.23 -4.81
N ILE A 69 -11.00 10.97 -5.72
CA ILE A 69 -10.76 10.82 -7.17
C ILE A 69 -9.31 11.17 -7.52
N THR A 70 -8.81 12.29 -6.99
CA THR A 70 -7.41 12.69 -7.16
C THR A 70 -6.45 11.67 -6.55
N GLY A 71 -6.75 11.19 -5.34
CA GLY A 71 -5.94 10.19 -4.66
C GLY A 71 -5.83 8.88 -5.43
N ILE A 72 -6.92 8.40 -6.04
CA ILE A 72 -6.92 7.18 -6.86
C ILE A 72 -5.96 7.32 -8.05
N VAL A 73 -5.98 8.45 -8.75
CA VAL A 73 -5.08 8.69 -9.88
C VAL A 73 -3.61 8.73 -9.41
N VAL A 74 -3.32 9.42 -8.30
CA VAL A 74 -1.96 9.47 -7.74
C VAL A 74 -1.48 8.07 -7.31
N ALA A 75 -2.33 7.29 -6.64
CA ALA A 75 -1.99 5.92 -6.23
C ALA A 75 -1.74 5.00 -7.43
N PHE A 76 -2.52 5.14 -8.50
CA PHE A 76 -2.30 4.42 -9.75
C PHE A 76 -0.94 4.77 -10.38
N SER A 77 -0.63 6.07 -10.50
CA SER A 77 0.66 6.52 -11.03
C SER A 77 1.84 6.06 -10.18
N ALA A 78 1.71 6.12 -8.86
CA ALA A 78 2.73 5.62 -7.93
C ALA A 78 2.94 4.11 -8.08
N THR A 79 1.87 3.34 -8.27
CA THR A 79 1.93 1.89 -8.51
C THR A 79 2.62 1.57 -9.83
N ALA A 80 2.27 2.28 -10.90
CA ALA A 80 2.92 2.12 -12.20
C ALA A 80 4.42 2.42 -12.12
N LEU A 81 4.81 3.49 -11.42
CA LEU A 81 6.20 3.83 -11.16
C LEU A 81 6.91 2.75 -10.34
N ALA A 82 6.29 2.29 -9.24
CA ALA A 82 6.87 1.27 -8.39
C ALA A 82 7.10 -0.05 -9.15
N VAL A 83 6.14 -0.50 -9.95
CA VAL A 83 6.29 -1.69 -10.80
C VAL A 83 7.43 -1.49 -11.82
N ALA A 84 7.51 -0.33 -12.46
CA ALA A 84 8.60 -0.04 -13.40
C ALA A 84 9.97 -0.10 -12.72
N LEU A 85 10.09 0.40 -11.49
CA LEU A 85 11.31 0.31 -10.69
C LEU A 85 11.64 -1.13 -10.29
N VAL A 86 10.65 -1.94 -9.92
CA VAL A 86 10.85 -3.35 -9.57
C VAL A 86 11.35 -4.15 -10.78
N VAL A 87 10.79 -3.91 -11.97
CA VAL A 87 11.26 -4.55 -13.21
C VAL A 87 12.71 -4.17 -13.49
N ARG A 88 13.06 -2.87 -13.38
CA ARG A 88 14.44 -2.40 -13.60
C ARG A 88 15.42 -2.95 -12.56
N LEU A 89 15.02 -3.05 -11.30
CA LEU A 89 15.82 -3.68 -10.25
C LEU A 89 16.08 -5.16 -10.57
N SER A 90 15.06 -5.87 -11.05
CA SER A 90 15.20 -7.28 -11.44
C SER A 90 16.20 -7.46 -12.59
N GLU A 91 16.18 -6.57 -13.57
CA GLU A 91 17.12 -6.59 -14.71
C GLU A 91 18.56 -6.29 -14.29
N VAL A 92 18.78 -5.38 -13.33
CA VAL A 92 20.12 -4.93 -12.90
C VAL A 92 20.74 -5.84 -11.84
N SER A 93 19.97 -6.27 -10.84
CA SER A 93 20.48 -7.05 -9.69
C SER A 93 20.26 -8.56 -9.81
N GLY A 94 19.45 -9.04 -10.76
CA GLY A 94 19.11 -10.46 -10.89
C GLY A 94 18.32 -11.04 -9.69
N SER A 95 17.95 -10.22 -8.71
CA SER A 95 17.18 -10.62 -7.52
C SER A 95 16.12 -9.58 -7.18
N VAL A 96 14.98 -10.05 -6.67
CA VAL A 96 13.78 -9.24 -6.35
C VAL A 96 13.52 -9.28 -4.84
N SER A 97 14.58 -9.19 -4.04
CA SER A 97 14.50 -9.13 -2.58
C SER A 97 15.07 -7.81 -2.08
N LEU A 98 14.33 -7.15 -1.18
CA LEU A 98 14.81 -5.92 -0.52
C LEU A 98 15.63 -6.22 0.75
N THR A 99 15.88 -7.50 1.05
CA THR A 99 16.78 -7.89 2.15
C THR A 99 18.22 -7.62 1.72
N PHE A 100 18.95 -6.82 2.51
CA PHE A 100 20.39 -6.69 2.34
C PHE A 100 21.04 -8.07 2.46
N GLN A 101 21.63 -8.58 1.37
CA GLN A 101 22.61 -9.66 1.47
C GLN A 101 23.83 -9.07 2.16
N SER A 102 23.96 -9.30 3.47
CA SER A 102 25.27 -9.28 4.10
C SER A 102 26.08 -10.36 3.39
N SER A 103 27.06 -9.94 2.59
CA SER A 103 28.03 -10.84 1.98
C SER A 103 28.86 -11.47 3.11
N GLU A 104 28.35 -12.54 3.72
CA GLU A 104 29.16 -13.45 4.50
C GLU A 104 30.04 -14.20 3.49
N GLN A 105 31.20 -13.62 3.18
CA GLN A 105 32.24 -14.31 2.44
C GLN A 105 32.60 -15.57 3.24
N PRO A 106 32.52 -16.78 2.66
CA PRO A 106 33.05 -17.95 3.36
C PRO A 106 34.55 -17.72 3.51
N HIS A 107 34.99 -17.57 4.76
CA HIS A 107 36.39 -17.60 5.13
C HIS A 107 36.91 -18.99 4.73
N SER A 108 37.49 -19.09 3.54
CA SER A 108 38.33 -20.20 3.17
C SER A 108 39.58 -20.09 4.03
N ASP A 109 39.52 -20.65 5.24
CA ASP A 109 40.74 -20.92 5.96
C ASP A 109 41.47 -22.01 5.19
N GLY A 110 42.63 -21.62 4.68
CA GLY A 110 43.48 -22.42 3.84
C GLY A 110 44.00 -23.63 4.60
N ALA A 111 44.30 -24.65 3.83
CA ALA A 111 45.17 -25.74 4.23
C ALA A 111 46.41 -25.23 4.98
N GLU A 112 46.61 -25.67 6.23
CA GLU A 112 47.92 -25.89 6.81
C GLU A 112 47.86 -27.12 7.74
N GLY A 113 48.61 -28.18 7.38
CA GLY A 113 48.86 -29.36 8.22
C GLY A 113 48.85 -30.69 7.49
#